data_AF-A0A0S7ZX78-F1
#
_entry.id   AF-A0A0S7ZX78-F1
#
_cell.length_a   1.000
_cell.length_b   1.000
_cell.length_c   1.000
_cell.angle_alpha   90.00
_cell.angle_beta   90.00
_cell.angle_gamma   90.00
#
_symmetry.space_group_name_H-M   'P 1'
#
loop_
_entity.id
_entity.type
_entity.pdbx_description
1 polymer ?
#
loop_
_entity_poly.entity_id
_entity_poly.type
_entity_poly.pdbx_seq_one_letter_code
_entity_poly.pdbx_strand_id
1 'polypeptide(L)'
;MQTTDYTEHKLLLQWLIGIGVLIFALIIAWQQNLLGILLDGDRSRLSIIILLAFLVINFHVMSRVITLSRERNITSKVHQLMAEIDNISLIVRKQTVKCCGETIPESLVTRHLRNLAGRLSVNQAGQETGDVQAHLLSALDKRIRGGQKYGWMFADLMIKLGLMGTIIGFVLMLGSVASLQNYDVTTMQDLLHNMSGGMRVALFTTLSGLIAGLILGVQYQFLERHADDLLAEIEELSEVYALPVLLNKNNSE
;
A
#
# COMPACT_ATOMS: atom_id res chain seq x y z
N MET A 1 26.78 -22.73 -2.38
CA MET A 1 27.07 -21.46 -3.08
C MET A 1 25.98 -21.24 -4.11
N GLN A 2 24.84 -20.72 -3.66
CA GLN A 2 23.71 -20.37 -4.51
C GLN A 2 23.74 -18.85 -4.58
N THR A 3 24.27 -18.31 -5.68
CA THR A 3 24.23 -16.88 -5.95
C THR A 3 22.78 -16.54 -6.30
N THR A 4 21.97 -16.25 -5.29
CA THR A 4 20.67 -15.61 -5.48
C THR A 4 20.95 -14.27 -6.16
N ASP A 5 20.60 -14.20 -7.44
CA ASP A 5 20.67 -12.99 -8.26
C ASP A 5 19.61 -12.01 -7.70
N TYR A 6 20.00 -11.26 -6.67
CA TYR A 6 19.19 -10.23 -6.04
C TYR A 6 19.08 -9.06 -7.03
N THR A 7 18.07 -9.14 -7.89
CA THR A 7 17.70 -8.02 -8.75
C THR A 7 17.20 -6.88 -7.85
N GLU A 8 18.11 -5.92 -7.53
CA GLU A 8 17.97 -4.86 -6.52
C GLU A 8 16.66 -4.02 -6.61
N HIS A 9 15.87 -4.15 -7.68
CA HIS A 9 14.68 -3.36 -7.93
C HIS A 9 13.47 -4.14 -8.48
N LYS A 10 13.39 -5.47 -8.34
CA LYS A 10 12.31 -6.27 -8.95
C LYS A 10 10.90 -5.80 -8.56
N LEU A 11 10.69 -5.48 -7.27
CA LEU A 11 9.43 -4.93 -6.75
C LEU A 11 9.07 -3.58 -7.38
N LEU A 12 10.03 -2.65 -7.39
CA LEU A 12 9.84 -1.32 -7.97
C LEU A 12 9.55 -1.42 -9.47
N LEU A 13 10.28 -2.27 -10.19
CA LEU A 13 10.09 -2.50 -11.62
C LEU A 13 8.71 -3.06 -11.95
N GLN A 14 8.26 -4.09 -11.21
CA GLN A 14 6.92 -4.67 -11.41
C GLN A 14 5.81 -3.66 -11.14
N TRP A 15 5.95 -2.85 -10.08
CA TRP A 15 4.99 -1.79 -9.79
C TRP A 15 5.01 -0.68 -10.85
N LEU A 16 6.20 -0.31 -11.35
CA LEU A 16 6.37 0.70 -12.41
C LEU A 16 5.73 0.25 -13.74
N ILE A 17 5.79 -1.05 -14.07
CA ILE A 17 5.08 -1.59 -15.22
C ILE A 17 3.57 -1.40 -15.05
N GLY A 18 3.04 -1.71 -13.85
CA GLY A 18 1.62 -1.51 -13.53
C GLY A 18 1.17 -0.05 -13.65
N ILE A 19 1.95 0.89 -13.12
CA ILE A 19 1.62 2.33 -13.23
C ILE A 19 1.74 2.82 -14.69
N GLY A 20 2.68 2.28 -15.47
CA GLY A 20 2.84 2.59 -16.88
C GLY A 20 1.62 2.18 -17.71
N VAL A 21 1.09 0.97 -17.48
CA VAL A 21 -0.15 0.50 -18.11
C VAL A 21 -1.33 1.40 -17.73
N LEU A 22 -1.41 1.82 -16.46
CA LEU A 22 -2.46 2.71 -15.97
C LEU A 22 -2.41 4.10 -16.64
N ILE A 23 -1.22 4.69 -16.73
CA ILE A 23 -1.01 5.98 -17.42
C ILE A 23 -1.38 5.85 -18.90
N PHE A 24 -0.99 4.76 -19.56
CA PHE A 24 -1.35 4.51 -20.95
C PHE A 24 -2.87 4.43 -21.15
N ALA A 25 -3.57 3.69 -20.28
CA ALA A 25 -5.03 3.63 -20.30
C ALA A 25 -5.67 5.01 -20.06
N LEU A 26 -5.10 5.83 -19.17
CA LEU A 26 -5.56 7.20 -18.91
C LEU A 26 -5.37 8.11 -20.13
N ILE A 27 -4.25 7.98 -20.85
CA ILE A 27 -4.00 8.73 -22.09
C ILE A 27 -5.02 8.35 -23.17
N ILE A 28 -5.32 7.06 -23.34
CA ILE A 28 -6.37 6.61 -24.27
C ILE A 28 -7.72 7.20 -23.87
N ALA A 29 -8.06 7.16 -22.58
CA ALA A 29 -9.30 7.73 -22.08
C ALA A 29 -9.40 9.24 -22.33
N TRP A 30 -8.29 9.96 -22.19
CA TRP A 30 -8.20 11.37 -22.52
C TRP A 30 -8.39 11.61 -24.03
N GLN A 31 -7.71 10.84 -24.88
CA GLN A 31 -7.77 10.98 -26.34
C GLN A 31 -9.17 10.70 -26.89
N GLN A 32 -9.88 9.72 -26.33
CA GLN A 32 -11.25 9.37 -26.70
C GLN A 32 -12.30 10.32 -26.09
N ASN A 33 -11.87 11.40 -25.41
CA ASN A 33 -12.73 12.33 -24.68
C ASN A 33 -13.63 11.65 -23.61
N LEU A 34 -13.27 10.45 -23.14
CA LEU A 34 -14.04 9.73 -22.13
C LEU A 34 -14.08 10.50 -20.80
N LEU A 35 -12.96 11.17 -20.46
CA LEU A 35 -12.90 12.04 -19.29
C LEU A 35 -13.80 13.27 -19.44
N GLY A 36 -13.88 13.88 -20.63
CA GLY A 36 -14.80 14.98 -20.89
C GLY A 36 -16.26 14.54 -20.76
N ILE A 37 -16.62 13.41 -21.38
CA ILE A 37 -17.97 12.84 -21.28
C ILE A 37 -18.36 12.52 -19.82
N LEU A 38 -17.41 12.01 -19.03
CA LEU A 38 -17.61 11.69 -17.63
C LEU A 38 -17.80 12.95 -16.76
N LEU A 39 -17.03 14.01 -17.04
CA LEU A 39 -17.10 15.28 -16.32
C LEU A 39 -18.33 16.12 -16.69
N ASP A 40 -18.64 16.22 -17.98
CA ASP A 40 -19.80 16.95 -18.48
C ASP A 40 -21.11 16.20 -18.18
N GLY A 41 -21.02 14.86 -18.08
CA GLY A 41 -22.15 14.00 -17.77
C GLY A 41 -22.58 14.04 -16.31
N ASP A 42 -21.71 14.46 -15.40
CA ASP A 42 -21.96 14.44 -13.96
C ASP A 42 -22.22 15.83 -13.36
N ARG A 43 -23.49 16.24 -13.30
CA ARG A 43 -23.92 17.47 -12.63
C ARG A 43 -23.64 17.49 -11.12
N SER A 44 -23.54 16.33 -10.47
CA SER A 44 -23.29 16.24 -9.02
C SER A 44 -21.84 16.54 -8.64
N ARG A 45 -20.93 16.52 -9.63
CA ARG A 45 -19.47 16.69 -9.48
C ARG A 45 -18.81 15.64 -8.58
N LEU A 46 -19.48 14.54 -8.25
CA LEU A 46 -18.91 13.45 -7.47
C LEU A 46 -17.80 12.72 -8.23
N SER A 47 -17.93 12.60 -9.55
CA SER A 47 -16.93 11.99 -10.41
C SER A 47 -15.58 12.72 -10.35
N ILE A 48 -15.60 14.06 -10.17
CA ILE A 48 -14.37 14.84 -9.94
C ILE A 48 -13.75 14.49 -8.60
N ILE A 49 -14.57 14.35 -7.55
CA ILE A 49 -14.10 13.99 -6.21
C ILE A 49 -13.49 12.60 -6.22
N ILE A 50 -14.12 11.63 -6.89
CA ILE A 50 -13.60 10.26 -7.07
C ILE A 50 -12.27 10.31 -7.82
N LEU A 51 -12.17 11.08 -8.92
CA LEU A 51 -10.94 11.21 -9.70
C LEU A 51 -9.79 11.81 -8.88
N LEU A 52 -10.06 12.90 -8.13
CA LEU A 52 -9.06 13.53 -7.26
C LEU A 52 -8.61 12.60 -6.14
N ALA A 53 -9.56 11.93 -5.47
CA ALA A 53 -9.26 10.95 -4.45
C ALA A 53 -8.39 9.82 -5.02
N PHE A 54 -8.75 9.30 -6.19
CA PHE A 54 -7.97 8.27 -6.89
C PHE A 54 -6.53 8.71 -7.15
N LEU A 55 -6.30 9.94 -7.63
CA LEU A 55 -4.95 10.46 -7.86
C LEU A 55 -4.14 10.60 -6.57
N VAL A 56 -4.74 11.15 -5.51
CA VAL A 56 -4.09 11.29 -4.19
C VAL A 56 -3.70 9.93 -3.63
N ILE A 57 -4.59 8.93 -3.74
CA ILE A 57 -4.32 7.58 -3.25
C ILE A 57 -3.21 6.91 -4.07
N ASN A 58 -3.21 7.05 -5.41
CA ASN A 58 -2.13 6.54 -6.26
C ASN A 58 -0.77 7.15 -5.88
N PHE A 59 -0.73 8.45 -5.56
CA PHE A 59 0.48 9.10 -5.08
C PHE A 59 0.94 8.58 -3.71
N HIS A 60 -0.01 8.28 -2.81
CA HIS A 60 0.30 7.63 -1.55
C HIS A 60 0.88 6.22 -1.76
N VAL A 61 0.29 5.41 -2.65
CA VAL A 61 0.81 4.08 -3.01
C VAL A 61 2.24 4.18 -3.54
N MET A 62 2.51 5.09 -4.47
CA MET A 62 3.85 5.37 -5.01
C MET A 62 4.86 5.61 -3.88
N SER A 63 4.53 6.51 -2.94
CA SER A 63 5.41 6.84 -1.81
C SER A 63 5.71 5.63 -0.94
N ARG A 64 4.71 4.77 -0.70
CA ARG A 64 4.85 3.54 0.08
C ARG A 64 5.70 2.49 -0.64
N VAL A 65 5.53 2.32 -1.95
CA VAL A 65 6.35 1.41 -2.78
C VAL A 65 7.81 1.82 -2.76
N ILE A 66 8.11 3.12 -2.90
CA ILE A 66 9.49 3.64 -2.81
C ILE A 66 10.10 3.33 -1.44
N THR A 67 9.33 3.55 -0.37
CA THR A 67 9.81 3.27 0.99
C THR A 67 10.08 1.78 1.20
N LEU A 68 9.15 0.91 0.79
CA LEU A 68 9.30 -0.54 0.91
C LEU A 68 10.45 -1.08 0.04
N SER A 69 10.63 -0.53 -1.17
CA SER A 69 11.73 -0.89 -2.04
C SER A 69 13.09 -0.47 -1.46
N ARG A 70 13.17 0.67 -0.78
CA ARG A 70 14.39 1.09 -0.07
C ARG A 70 14.72 0.14 1.08
N GLU A 71 13.73 -0.22 1.89
CA GLU A 71 13.92 -1.17 3.00
C GLU A 71 14.37 -2.55 2.50
N ARG A 72 13.75 -3.09 1.43
CA ARG A 72 14.17 -4.35 0.80
C ARG A 72 15.63 -4.34 0.34
N ASN A 73 16.07 -3.26 -0.30
CA ASN A 73 17.45 -3.15 -0.79
C ASN A 73 18.45 -3.12 0.38
N ILE A 74 18.11 -2.45 1.48
CA ILE A 74 18.96 -2.43 2.67
C ILE A 74 19.02 -3.81 3.33
N THR A 75 17.89 -4.52 3.46
CA THR A 75 17.85 -5.89 3.99
C THR A 75 18.73 -6.84 3.18
N SER A 76 18.66 -6.78 1.85
CA SER A 76 19.48 -7.61 0.96
C SER A 76 20.98 -7.33 1.12
N LYS A 77 21.38 -6.06 1.28
CA LYS A 77 22.78 -5.69 1.57
C LYS A 77 23.24 -6.21 2.93
N VAL A 78 22.38 -6.19 3.95
CA VAL A 78 22.70 -6.76 5.26
C VAL A 78 22.83 -8.28 5.18
N HIS A 79 21.99 -8.96 4.40
CA HIS A 79 22.09 -10.40 4.16
C HIS A 79 23.43 -10.76 3.49
N GLN A 80 23.86 -10.02 2.46
CA GLN A 80 25.15 -10.26 1.81
C GLN A 80 26.33 -10.06 2.77
N LEU A 81 26.32 -8.98 3.55
CA LEU A 81 27.35 -8.71 4.56
C LEU A 81 27.38 -9.75 5.69
N MET A 82 26.24 -10.36 6.02
CA MET A 82 26.16 -11.45 7.01
C MET A 82 26.57 -12.82 6.43
N ALA A 83 26.29 -13.09 5.16
CA ALA A 83 26.65 -14.35 4.50
C ALA A 83 28.15 -14.49 4.19
N GLU A 84 28.88 -13.38 4.12
CA GLU A 84 30.31 -13.36 3.78
C GLU A 84 31.23 -13.48 5.01
N ILE A 85 30.69 -13.40 6.24
CA ILE A 85 31.49 -13.30 7.47
C ILE A 85 31.09 -14.39 8.49
N ASP A 86 31.98 -15.37 8.65
CA ASP A 86 31.83 -16.60 9.47
C ASP A 86 31.81 -16.36 11.00
N ASN A 87 32.01 -15.11 11.47
CA ASN A 87 32.08 -14.79 12.89
C ASN A 87 31.45 -13.42 13.20
N ILE A 88 30.15 -13.43 13.46
CA ILE A 88 29.34 -12.22 13.66
C ILE A 88 29.57 -11.68 15.08
N SER A 89 30.41 -10.66 15.21
CA SER A 89 30.52 -9.87 16.45
C SER A 89 29.58 -8.66 16.39
N LEU A 90 28.41 -8.79 17.00
CA LEU A 90 27.49 -7.67 17.20
C LEU A 90 28.00 -6.75 18.32
N ILE A 91 28.51 -5.57 17.95
CA ILE A 91 28.86 -4.52 18.91
C ILE A 91 27.73 -3.49 18.90
N VAL A 92 26.83 -3.59 19.88
CA VAL A 92 25.74 -2.64 20.09
C VAL A 92 26.25 -1.49 20.95
N ARG A 93 26.53 -0.33 20.33
CA ARG A 93 26.75 0.93 21.07
C ARG A 93 25.59 1.87 20.81
N LYS A 94 24.79 2.12 21.85
CA LYS A 94 23.72 3.12 22.12
C LYS A 94 22.92 3.78 20.97
N GLN A 95 23.47 3.99 19.76
CA GLN A 95 22.78 4.55 18.59
C GLN A 95 23.13 3.87 17.25
N THR A 96 24.10 2.96 17.17
CA THR A 96 24.50 2.27 15.92
C THR A 96 24.71 0.79 16.17
N VAL A 97 24.13 -0.08 15.33
CA VAL A 97 24.52 -1.49 15.26
C VAL A 97 25.63 -1.57 14.22
N LYS A 98 26.83 -1.90 14.68
CA LYS A 98 27.93 -2.28 13.79
C LYS A 98 27.91 -3.81 13.69
N CYS A 99 27.60 -4.34 12.51
CA CYS A 99 28.04 -5.68 12.16
C CYS A 99 29.39 -5.50 11.48
N CYS A 100 30.41 -6.23 11.96
CA CYS A 100 31.65 -6.43 11.20
C CYS A 100 32.37 -5.14 10.78
N GLY A 101 32.44 -4.15 11.68
CA GLY A 101 33.26 -2.94 11.48
C GLY A 101 32.61 -1.81 10.66
N GLU A 102 31.57 -2.09 9.87
CA GLU A 102 30.85 -1.07 9.08
C GLU A 102 29.56 -0.59 9.76
N THR A 103 29.27 0.70 9.61
CA THR A 103 28.03 1.32 10.09
C THR A 103 26.90 1.03 9.11
N ILE A 104 26.05 0.06 9.46
CA ILE A 104 24.83 -0.22 8.70
C ILE A 104 23.88 0.99 8.84
N PRO A 105 23.34 1.54 7.74
CA PRO A 105 22.35 2.62 7.79
C PRO A 105 21.10 2.23 8.62
N GLU A 106 20.44 3.22 9.22
CA GLU A 106 19.20 2.98 9.99
C GLU A 106 18.12 2.39 9.08
N SER A 107 17.86 1.08 9.23
CA SER A 107 16.75 0.37 8.59
C SER A 107 15.86 -0.32 9.62
N LEU A 108 14.69 -0.80 9.18
CA LEU A 108 13.80 -1.59 10.03
C LEU A 108 14.51 -2.82 10.62
N VAL A 109 15.38 -3.45 9.82
CA VAL A 109 16.17 -4.63 10.20
C VAL A 109 17.26 -4.26 11.22
N THR A 110 18.02 -3.19 10.97
CA THR A 110 19.04 -2.69 11.91
C THR A 110 18.43 -2.33 13.26
N ARG A 111 17.20 -1.77 13.25
CA ARG A 111 16.47 -1.41 14.47
C ARG A 111 15.87 -2.63 15.18
N HIS A 112 15.40 -3.63 14.44
CA HIS A 112 14.93 -4.89 15.02
C HIS A 112 16.09 -5.64 15.69
N LEU A 113 17.22 -5.79 15.00
CA LEU A 113 18.46 -6.36 15.55
C LEU A 113 18.99 -5.58 16.76
N ARG A 114 18.92 -4.23 16.73
CA ARG A 114 19.27 -3.37 17.89
C ARG A 114 18.39 -3.64 19.10
N ASN A 115 17.09 -3.74 18.89
CA ASN A 115 16.13 -3.99 19.97
C ASN A 115 16.29 -5.40 20.55
N LEU A 116 16.58 -6.39 19.69
CA LEU A 116 16.80 -7.77 20.09
C LEU A 116 18.10 -7.89 20.91
N ALA A 117 19.22 -7.37 20.40
CA ALA A 117 20.51 -7.39 21.09
C ALA A 117 20.54 -6.53 22.36
N GLY A 118 19.84 -5.38 22.37
CA GLY A 118 19.71 -4.54 23.57
C GLY A 118 18.90 -5.19 24.68
N ARG A 119 17.86 -5.98 24.36
CA ARG A 119 17.04 -6.66 25.38
C ARG A 119 17.68 -7.94 25.92
N LEU A 120 18.45 -8.66 25.10
CA LEU A 120 19.27 -9.78 25.58
C LEU A 120 20.39 -9.34 26.52
N SER A 121 21.03 -8.19 26.26
CA SER A 121 22.05 -7.64 27.18
C SER A 121 21.50 -7.13 28.53
N VAL A 122 20.17 -6.91 28.62
CA VAL A 122 19.53 -6.31 29.80
C VAL A 122 18.91 -7.37 30.72
N ASN A 123 18.98 -8.66 30.39
CA ASN A 123 18.68 -9.75 31.31
C ASN A 123 17.32 -9.59 32.04
N GLN A 124 16.21 -9.83 31.34
CA GLN A 124 14.95 -10.11 32.04
C GLN A 124 14.95 -11.59 32.46
N ALA A 125 15.36 -11.82 33.69
CA ALA A 125 15.23 -13.08 34.40
C ALA A 125 13.79 -13.64 34.25
N GLY A 126 13.67 -14.79 33.59
CA GLY A 126 12.49 -15.65 33.68
C GLY A 126 11.54 -15.71 32.47
N GLN A 127 11.79 -15.00 31.37
CA GLN A 127 10.98 -15.12 30.15
C GLN A 127 11.73 -15.91 29.07
N GLU A 128 11.11 -16.97 28.54
CA GLU A 128 11.67 -17.76 27.44
C GLU A 128 11.98 -16.84 26.25
N THR A 129 13.21 -16.91 25.75
CA THR A 129 13.76 -16.06 24.69
C THR A 129 12.87 -15.99 23.43
N GLY A 130 12.07 -17.04 23.18
CA GLY A 130 11.09 -17.11 22.09
C GLY A 130 9.90 -16.14 22.24
N ASP A 131 9.40 -15.90 23.45
CA ASP A 131 8.24 -15.02 23.69
C ASP A 131 8.59 -13.54 23.41
N VAL A 132 9.82 -13.14 23.74
CA VAL A 132 10.33 -11.78 23.50
C VAL A 132 10.53 -11.51 22.01
N GLN A 133 11.00 -12.51 21.25
CA GLN A 133 11.16 -12.42 19.79
C GLN A 133 9.80 -12.34 19.08
N ALA A 134 8.83 -13.17 19.49
CA ALA A 134 7.46 -13.11 18.98
C ALA A 134 6.84 -11.71 19.18
N HIS A 135 7.09 -11.09 20.34
CA HIS A 135 6.63 -9.73 20.62
C HIS A 135 7.29 -8.65 19.75
N LEU A 136 8.60 -8.76 19.48
CA LEU A 136 9.34 -7.84 18.61
C LEU A 136 8.96 -8.00 17.14
N LEU A 137 8.71 -9.23 16.69
CA LEU A 137 8.25 -9.56 15.35
C LEU A 137 6.81 -9.04 15.14
N SER A 138 5.93 -9.22 16.13
CA SER A 138 4.59 -8.65 16.12
C SER A 138 4.59 -7.11 16.05
N ALA A 139 5.55 -6.45 16.69
CA ALA A 139 5.73 -5.00 16.59
C ALA A 139 6.25 -4.56 15.20
N LEU A 140 7.10 -5.38 14.57
CA LEU A 140 7.60 -5.17 13.21
C LEU A 140 6.49 -5.33 12.17
N ASP A 141 5.71 -6.42 12.29
CA ASP A 141 4.52 -6.71 11.48
C ASP A 141 3.53 -5.53 11.55
N LYS A 142 3.21 -5.06 12.76
CA LYS A 142 2.34 -3.88 12.94
C LYS A 142 2.89 -2.62 12.27
N ARG A 143 4.20 -2.41 12.23
CA ARG A 143 4.82 -1.23 11.58
C ARG A 143 4.79 -1.32 10.07
N ILE A 144 5.05 -2.50 9.52
CA ILE A 144 5.03 -2.76 8.08
C ILE A 144 3.58 -2.68 7.56
N ARG A 145 2.65 -3.38 8.22
CA ARG A 145 1.22 -3.40 7.87
C ARG A 145 0.47 -2.12 8.22
N GLY A 146 0.97 -1.33 9.18
CA GLY A 146 0.27 -0.16 9.72
C GLY A 146 -0.16 0.88 8.67
N GLY A 147 0.64 1.07 7.61
CA GLY A 147 0.26 1.94 6.50
C GLY A 147 -0.49 1.25 5.35
N GLN A 148 -0.55 -0.09 5.33
CA GLN A 148 -1.26 -0.86 4.31
C GLN A 148 -2.75 -1.03 4.64
N LYS A 149 -3.12 -1.07 5.92
CA LYS A 149 -4.53 -1.14 6.36
C LYS A 149 -5.40 -0.01 5.79
N TYR A 150 -4.83 1.19 5.64
CA TYR A 150 -5.55 2.32 5.06
C TYR A 150 -5.86 2.11 3.58
N GLY A 151 -5.02 1.36 2.85
CA GLY A 151 -5.16 1.18 1.41
C GLY A 151 -6.41 0.42 1.00
N TRP A 152 -6.65 -0.71 1.67
CA TRP A 152 -7.86 -1.50 1.44
C TRP A 152 -9.13 -0.73 1.80
N MET A 153 -9.11 0.06 2.88
CA MET A 153 -10.22 0.94 3.27
C MET A 153 -10.55 1.97 2.16
N PHE A 154 -9.53 2.55 1.53
CA PHE A 154 -9.75 3.51 0.44
C PHE A 154 -10.32 2.85 -0.82
N ALA A 155 -9.89 1.64 -1.16
CA ALA A 155 -10.45 0.89 -2.29
C ALA A 155 -11.95 0.58 -2.07
N ASP A 156 -12.31 0.11 -0.87
CA ASP A 156 -13.70 -0.14 -0.48
C ASP A 156 -14.53 1.17 -0.45
N LEU A 157 -13.93 2.27 0.02
CA LEU A 157 -14.56 3.58 0.00
C LEU A 157 -14.87 4.05 -1.44
N MET A 158 -13.98 3.83 -2.40
CA MET A 158 -14.23 4.20 -3.81
C MET A 158 -15.42 3.44 -4.40
N ILE A 159 -15.54 2.14 -4.11
CA ILE A 159 -16.68 1.33 -4.55
C ILE A 159 -17.98 1.85 -3.93
N LYS A 160 -17.97 2.15 -2.63
CA LYS A 160 -19.14 2.69 -1.91
C LYS A 160 -19.52 4.08 -2.40
N LEU A 161 -18.56 4.94 -2.72
CA LEU A 161 -18.82 6.25 -3.34
C LEU A 161 -19.41 6.10 -4.75
N GLY A 162 -18.93 5.12 -5.53
CA GLY A 162 -19.54 4.78 -6.82
C GLY A 162 -20.99 4.32 -6.70
N LEU A 163 -21.29 3.46 -5.71
CA LEU A 163 -22.65 3.04 -5.40
C LEU A 163 -23.52 4.23 -4.95
N MET A 164 -23.00 5.12 -4.10
CA MET A 164 -23.67 6.36 -3.68
C MET A 164 -24.03 7.26 -4.86
N GLY A 165 -23.21 7.25 -5.92
CA GLY A 165 -23.52 7.90 -7.19
C GLY A 165 -24.84 7.45 -7.81
N THR A 166 -25.19 6.15 -7.72
CA THR A 166 -26.50 5.67 -8.21
C THR A 166 -27.66 6.29 -7.46
N ILE A 167 -27.56 6.34 -6.13
CA ILE A 167 -28.59 6.90 -5.26
C ILE A 167 -28.78 8.37 -5.59
N ILE A 168 -27.68 9.11 -5.77
CA ILE A 168 -27.73 10.54 -6.10
C ILE A 168 -28.29 10.77 -7.50
N GLY A 169 -27.90 9.97 -8.49
CA GLY A 169 -28.47 10.05 -9.84
C GLY A 169 -29.98 9.75 -9.85
N PHE A 170 -30.43 8.77 -9.07
CA PHE A 170 -31.86 8.49 -8.89
C PHE A 170 -32.60 9.64 -8.19
N VAL A 171 -32.02 10.25 -7.17
CA VAL A 171 -32.60 11.43 -6.50
C VAL A 171 -32.73 12.60 -7.48
N LEU A 172 -31.72 12.85 -8.30
CA LEU A 172 -31.76 13.90 -9.34
C LEU A 172 -32.84 13.60 -10.39
N MET A 173 -32.98 12.33 -10.80
CA MET A 173 -34.01 11.89 -11.74
C MET A 173 -35.43 12.05 -11.17
N LEU A 174 -35.66 11.69 -9.92
CA LEU A 174 -36.97 11.87 -9.26
C LEU A 174 -37.28 13.34 -9.01
N GLY A 175 -36.26 14.15 -8.70
CA GLY A 175 -36.40 15.60 -8.53
C GLY A 175 -36.96 16.29 -9.78
N SER A 176 -36.55 15.86 -10.99
CA SER A 176 -37.08 16.44 -12.24
C SER A 176 -38.55 16.08 -12.49
N VAL A 177 -39.03 14.95 -11.99
CA VAL A 177 -40.44 14.54 -12.10
C VAL A 177 -41.32 15.33 -11.13
N ALA A 178 -40.81 15.62 -9.93
CA ALA A 178 -41.55 16.38 -8.90
C ALA A 178 -41.73 17.87 -9.24
N SER A 179 -40.91 18.44 -10.13
CA SER A 179 -40.99 19.85 -10.53
C SER A 179 -42.10 20.18 -11.54
N LEU A 180 -42.95 19.21 -11.91
CA LEU A 180 -44.03 19.42 -12.87
C LEU A 180 -45.28 20.01 -12.22
N GLN A 181 -45.59 21.26 -12.56
CA GLN A 181 -46.87 21.89 -12.23
C GLN A 181 -47.80 22.06 -13.44
N ASN A 182 -47.31 21.96 -14.69
CA ASN A 182 -48.10 22.14 -15.91
C ASN A 182 -47.75 21.09 -16.99
N TYR A 183 -48.76 20.58 -17.70
CA TYR A 183 -48.64 19.58 -18.76
C TYR A 183 -48.53 20.25 -20.15
N ASP A 184 -47.40 20.90 -20.44
CA ASP A 184 -47.12 21.45 -21.78
C ASP A 184 -46.14 20.55 -22.56
N VAL A 185 -46.24 20.50 -23.88
CA VAL A 185 -45.38 19.65 -24.75
C VAL A 185 -43.90 20.02 -24.60
N THR A 186 -43.59 21.30 -24.33
CA THR A 186 -42.22 21.78 -24.05
C THR A 186 -41.67 21.22 -22.73
N THR A 187 -42.51 21.11 -21.69
CA THR A 187 -42.13 20.54 -20.39
C THR A 187 -41.84 19.04 -20.45
N MET A 188 -42.43 18.30 -21.40
CA MET A 188 -42.11 16.89 -21.61
C MET A 188 -40.70 16.66 -22.18
N GLN A 189 -40.23 17.53 -23.05
CA GLN A 189 -38.87 17.41 -23.61
C GLN A 189 -37.80 17.71 -22.54
N ASP A 190 -38.03 18.75 -21.72
CA ASP A 190 -37.16 19.11 -20.60
C ASP A 190 -37.15 18.04 -19.50
N LEU A 191 -38.27 17.36 -19.25
CA LEU A 191 -38.32 16.19 -18.38
C LEU A 191 -37.40 15.08 -18.87
N LEU A 192 -37.57 14.65 -20.12
CA LEU A 192 -36.81 13.54 -20.67
C LEU A 192 -35.31 13.85 -20.65
N HIS A 193 -34.93 15.10 -20.92
CA HIS A 193 -33.55 15.56 -20.83
C HIS A 193 -33.02 15.52 -19.38
N ASN A 194 -33.76 16.04 -18.40
CA ASN A 194 -33.33 16.05 -16.99
C ASN A 194 -33.34 14.64 -16.36
N MET A 195 -34.29 13.78 -16.74
CA MET A 195 -34.32 12.37 -16.36
C MET A 195 -33.12 11.61 -16.94
N SER A 196 -32.80 11.84 -18.22
CA SER A 196 -31.58 11.31 -18.85
C SER A 196 -30.32 11.81 -18.14
N GLY A 197 -30.31 13.05 -17.67
CA GLY A 197 -29.22 13.62 -16.86
C GLY A 197 -29.01 12.88 -15.53
N GLY A 198 -30.07 12.64 -14.76
CA GLY A 198 -29.98 11.88 -13.50
C GLY A 198 -29.48 10.45 -13.69
N MET A 199 -29.96 9.78 -14.75
CA MET A 199 -29.47 8.44 -15.13
C MET A 199 -27.98 8.45 -15.53
N ARG A 200 -27.57 9.47 -16.29
CA ARG A 200 -26.18 9.65 -16.72
C ARG A 200 -25.23 9.82 -15.53
N VAL A 201 -25.61 10.65 -14.55
CA VAL A 201 -24.89 10.84 -13.30
C VAL A 201 -24.72 9.50 -12.57
N ALA A 202 -25.80 8.71 -12.44
CA ALA A 202 -25.75 7.41 -11.79
C ALA A 202 -24.74 6.47 -12.45
N LEU A 203 -24.85 6.27 -13.76
CA LEU A 203 -24.02 5.32 -14.49
C LEU A 203 -22.54 5.70 -14.48
N PHE A 204 -22.21 6.97 -14.78
CA PHE A 204 -20.81 7.39 -14.85
C PHE A 204 -20.13 7.44 -13.48
N THR A 205 -20.82 7.92 -12.44
CA THR A 205 -20.24 7.96 -11.09
C THR A 205 -19.97 6.55 -10.57
N THR A 206 -20.89 5.60 -10.83
CA THR A 206 -20.71 4.19 -10.45
C THR A 206 -19.58 3.53 -11.22
N LEU A 207 -19.52 3.73 -12.53
CA LEU A 207 -18.43 3.21 -13.35
C LEU A 207 -17.08 3.75 -12.88
N SER A 208 -16.99 5.06 -12.61
CA SER A 208 -15.79 5.71 -12.10
C SER A 208 -15.34 5.11 -10.75
N GLY A 209 -16.25 5.02 -9.78
CA GLY A 209 -15.94 4.49 -8.45
C GLY A 209 -15.54 3.02 -8.46
N LEU A 210 -16.18 2.20 -9.30
CA LEU A 210 -15.82 0.79 -9.47
C LEU A 210 -14.45 0.61 -10.11
N ILE A 211 -14.17 1.31 -11.21
CA ILE A 211 -12.87 1.24 -11.88
C ILE A 211 -11.76 1.72 -10.95
N ALA A 212 -11.95 2.85 -10.28
CA ALA A 212 -11.00 3.41 -9.33
C ALA A 212 -10.74 2.43 -8.16
N GLY A 213 -11.81 1.91 -7.56
CA GLY A 213 -11.72 0.99 -6.43
C GLY A 213 -11.05 -0.34 -6.78
N LEU A 214 -11.36 -0.92 -7.95
CA LEU A 214 -10.75 -2.16 -8.43
C LEU A 214 -9.25 -1.99 -8.69
N ILE A 215 -8.87 -0.93 -9.40
CA ILE A 215 -7.47 -0.64 -9.70
C ILE A 215 -6.68 -0.45 -8.39
N LEU A 216 -7.20 0.35 -7.46
CA LEU A 216 -6.58 0.55 -6.15
C LEU A 216 -6.47 -0.76 -5.36
N GLY A 217 -7.53 -1.59 -5.37
CA GLY A 217 -7.54 -2.88 -4.70
C GLY A 217 -6.40 -3.80 -5.19
N VAL A 218 -6.20 -3.87 -6.51
CA VAL A 218 -5.09 -4.65 -7.10
C VAL A 218 -3.73 -4.08 -6.70
N GLN A 219 -3.55 -2.75 -6.77
CA GLN A 219 -2.30 -2.11 -6.38
C GLN A 219 -1.94 -2.37 -4.90
N TYR A 220 -2.92 -2.29 -4.00
CA TYR A 220 -2.70 -2.54 -2.58
C TYR A 220 -2.46 -4.02 -2.28
N GLN A 221 -3.16 -4.94 -2.95
CA GLN A 221 -2.90 -6.36 -2.79
C GLN A 221 -1.48 -6.74 -3.24
N PHE A 222 -1.01 -6.13 -4.34
CA PHE A 222 0.36 -6.32 -4.79
C PHE A 222 1.37 -5.81 -3.76
N LEU A 223 1.12 -4.64 -3.16
CA LEU A 223 1.98 -4.07 -2.12
C LEU A 223 1.99 -4.91 -0.83
N GLU A 224 0.85 -5.49 -0.45
CA GLU A 224 0.72 -6.35 0.72
C GLU A 224 1.53 -7.65 0.59
N ARG A 225 1.39 -8.34 -0.54
CA ARG A 225 2.19 -9.57 -0.81
C ARG A 225 3.69 -9.34 -0.69
N HIS A 226 4.18 -8.22 -1.21
CA HIS A 226 5.62 -7.92 -1.14
C HIS A 226 6.10 -7.55 0.25
N ALA A 227 5.22 -7.02 1.10
CA ALA A 227 5.50 -6.76 2.49
C ALA A 227 5.50 -8.04 3.32
N ASP A 228 4.60 -8.98 3.03
CA ASP A 228 4.58 -10.31 3.63
C ASP A 228 5.86 -11.09 3.31
N ASP A 229 6.27 -11.10 2.04
CA ASP A 229 7.52 -11.71 1.60
C ASP A 229 8.76 -11.10 2.30
N LEU A 230 8.77 -9.77 2.52
CA LEU A 230 9.86 -9.10 3.23
C LEU A 230 9.88 -9.47 4.71
N LEU A 231 8.71 -9.58 5.34
CA LEU A 231 8.59 -10.02 6.73
C LEU A 231 9.12 -11.44 6.91
N ALA A 232 8.75 -12.35 6.01
CA ALA A 232 9.23 -13.73 6.03
C ALA A 232 10.77 -13.80 5.89
N GLU A 233 11.36 -13.02 4.98
CA GLU A 233 12.81 -12.95 4.81
C GLU A 233 13.52 -12.41 6.08
N ILE A 234 12.93 -11.41 6.75
CA ILE A 234 13.48 -10.89 8.02
C ILE A 234 13.35 -11.91 9.16
N GLU A 235 12.23 -12.64 9.21
CA GLU A 235 11.99 -13.69 10.20
C GLU A 235 13.00 -14.83 10.06
N GLU A 236 13.18 -15.35 8.84
CA GLU A 236 14.18 -16.38 8.53
C GLU A 236 15.60 -15.92 8.91
N LEU A 237 15.98 -14.70 8.55
CA LEU A 237 17.30 -14.15 8.90
C LEU A 237 17.49 -14.04 10.43
N SER A 238 16.45 -13.60 11.15
CA SER A 238 16.48 -13.48 12.61
C SER A 238 16.60 -14.84 13.29
N GLU A 239 15.89 -15.84 12.79
CA GLU A 239 15.88 -17.19 13.38
C GLU A 239 17.16 -17.98 13.07
N VAL A 240 17.64 -17.92 11.84
CA VAL A 240 18.80 -18.70 11.38
C VAL A 240 20.13 -18.10 11.87
N TYR A 241 20.27 -16.78 11.89
CA TYR A 241 21.57 -16.13 12.15
C TYR A 241 21.66 -15.45 13.52
N ALA A 242 20.62 -14.73 13.97
CA ALA A 242 20.73 -13.94 15.19
C ALA A 242 20.58 -14.79 16.46
N LEU A 243 19.62 -15.72 16.47
CA LEU A 243 19.36 -16.60 17.61
C LEU A 243 20.56 -17.46 18.05
N PRO A 244 21.21 -18.25 17.17
CA PRO A 244 22.31 -19.12 17.58
C PRO A 244 23.55 -18.33 18.03
N VAL A 245 23.86 -17.20 17.39
CA VAL A 245 24.99 -16.34 17.77
C VAL A 245 24.76 -15.72 19.15
N LEU A 246 23.54 -15.29 19.46
CA LEU A 246 23.21 -14.68 20.75
C LEU A 246 23.13 -15.72 21.88
N LEU A 247 22.66 -16.95 21.61
CA LEU A 247 22.69 -18.05 22.56
C LEU A 247 24.11 -18.54 22.86
N ASN A 248 24.98 -18.61 21.85
CA ASN A 248 26.37 -19.04 22.03
C ASN A 248 27.19 -18.02 22.85
N LYS A 249 26.90 -16.72 22.68
CA LYS A 249 27.53 -15.64 23.46
C LYS A 249 27.11 -15.63 24.93
N ASN A 250 25.86 -15.97 25.25
CA ASN A 250 25.38 -16.07 26.63
C ASN A 250 25.91 -17.30 27.37
N ASN A 251 26.29 -18.36 26.64
CA ASN A 251 26.86 -19.59 27.22
C ASN A 251 28.38 -19.52 27.43
N SER A 252 29.03 -18.42 27.02
CA SER A 252 30.48 -18.22 27.10
C SER A 252 30.91 -17.11 28.08
N GLU A 253 29.94 -16.49 28.78
CA GLU A 253 30.14 -15.71 30.02
C GLU A 253 29.74 -16.56 31.24
#